data_AF-A0A9J6F6Z1-F1
#
_entry.id   AF-A0A9J6F6Z1-F1
#
_cell.length_a   1.000
_cell.length_b   1.000
_cell.length_c   1.000
_cell.angle_alpha   90.00
_cell.angle_beta   90.00
_cell.angle_gamma   90.00
#
_symmetry.space_group_name_H-M   'P 1'
#
loop_
_entity.id
_entity.type
_entity.pdbx_description
1 polymer ?
#
loop_
_entity_poly.entity_id
_entity_poly.type
_entity_poly.pdbx_seq_one_letter_code
_entity_poly.pdbx_strand_id
1 'polypeptide(L)'
;MISLAQQVERLVETYKNDLEPAFPAEIIQFENFLQSSVCQDTSALGITKLLHKRQLINMFPNLYTALRMYLSIPVANCESERSFSKLSLIKKRLCSNRLDDKLNSLAIMSIESDLVRELSFEQTTWDFAKAKARKMLS
;
A
#
# COMPACT_ATOMS: atom_id res chain seq x y z
N MET A 1 31.28 0.52 4.94
CA MET A 1 30.35 0.48 3.80
C MET A 1 29.62 -0.85 3.86
N ILE A 2 28.29 -0.83 3.90
CA ILE A 2 27.47 -2.04 3.88
C ILE A 2 27.53 -2.62 2.45
N SER A 3 27.67 -3.94 2.31
CA SER A 3 27.64 -4.59 0.99
C SER A 3 26.22 -4.55 0.40
N LEU A 4 26.09 -4.52 -0.93
CA LEU A 4 24.78 -4.53 -1.60
C LEU A 4 23.92 -5.71 -1.13
N ALA A 5 24.53 -6.88 -0.95
CA ALA A 5 23.86 -8.08 -0.42
C ALA A 5 23.19 -7.81 0.95
N GLN A 6 23.86 -7.15 1.89
CA GLN A 6 23.29 -6.80 3.20
C GLN A 6 22.17 -5.75 3.14
N GLN A 7 22.13 -4.91 2.09
CA GLN A 7 21.01 -3.99 1.88
C GLN A 7 19.79 -4.72 1.35
N VAL A 8 20.01 -5.64 0.40
CA VAL A 8 18.96 -6.47 -0.16
C VAL A 8 18.38 -7.43 0.88
N GLU A 9 19.22 -8.04 1.72
CA GLU A 9 18.76 -8.88 2.84
C GLU A 9 17.83 -8.10 3.78
N ARG A 10 18.19 -6.87 4.15
CA ARG A 10 17.30 -6.01 4.96
C ARG A 10 16.00 -5.68 4.26
N LEU A 11 16.03 -5.48 2.94
CA LEU A 11 14.83 -5.24 2.16
C LEU A 11 13.90 -6.48 2.19
N VAL A 12 14.46 -7.67 2.01
CA VAL A 12 13.72 -8.95 2.11
C VAL A 12 13.12 -9.12 3.52
N GLU A 13 13.89 -8.80 4.56
CA GLU A 13 13.38 -8.84 5.94
C GLU A 13 12.23 -7.86 6.20
N THR A 14 12.22 -6.73 5.50
CA THR A 14 11.18 -5.71 5.63
C THR A 14 9.90 -6.12 4.88
N TYR A 15 10.04 -6.74 3.71
CA TYR A 15 8.95 -7.12 2.81
C TYR A 15 8.85 -8.65 2.63
N LYS A 16 8.81 -9.40 3.74
CA LYS A 16 8.82 -10.88 3.74
C LYS A 16 7.66 -11.53 2.98
N ASN A 17 6.54 -10.82 2.85
CA ASN A 17 5.35 -11.32 2.16
C ASN A 17 5.41 -11.11 0.64
N ASP A 18 6.30 -10.24 0.18
CA ASP A 18 6.32 -9.79 -1.21
C ASP A 18 7.64 -10.11 -1.93
N LEU A 19 8.73 -10.38 -1.19
CA LEU A 19 10.04 -10.70 -1.73
C LEU A 19 10.56 -12.04 -1.21
N GLU A 20 11.03 -12.88 -2.12
CA GLU A 20 11.62 -14.16 -1.77
C GLU A 20 13.06 -14.01 -1.23
N PRO A 21 13.51 -14.93 -0.35
CA PRO A 21 14.89 -14.93 0.16
C PRO A 21 15.96 -15.18 -0.91
N ALA A 22 15.58 -15.64 -2.11
CA ALA A 22 16.46 -15.77 -3.26
C ALA A 22 16.79 -14.43 -3.96
N PHE A 23 16.12 -13.33 -3.57
CA PHE A 23 16.27 -12.02 -4.20
C PHE A 23 17.71 -11.47 -4.26
N PRO A 24 18.59 -11.64 -3.24
CA PRO A 24 19.99 -11.21 -3.33
C PRO A 24 20.75 -11.88 -4.48
N ALA A 25 20.52 -13.18 -4.72
CA ALA A 25 21.16 -13.90 -5.82
C ALA A 25 20.64 -13.42 -7.18
N GLU A 26 19.33 -13.14 -7.27
CA GLU A 26 18.69 -12.59 -8.46
C GLU A 26 19.28 -11.22 -8.85
N ILE A 27 19.53 -10.34 -7.87
CA ILE A 27 20.17 -9.04 -8.11
C ILE A 27 21.59 -9.20 -8.65
N ILE A 28 22.39 -10.11 -8.08
CA ILE A 28 23.77 -10.34 -8.55
C ILE A 28 23.77 -10.84 -10.00
N GLN A 29 22.83 -11.73 -10.36
CA GLN A 29 22.68 -12.20 -11.74
C GLN A 29 22.27 -11.06 -12.68
N PHE A 30 21.36 -10.19 -12.24
CA PHE A 30 20.93 -9.04 -13.01
C PHE A 30 22.04 -8.00 -13.19
N GLU A 31 22.86 -7.74 -12.17
CA GLU A 31 24.02 -6.85 -12.27
C GLU A 31 25.03 -7.35 -13.31
N ASN A 32 25.35 -8.65 -13.28
CA ASN A 32 26.21 -9.26 -14.29
C ASN A 32 25.62 -9.15 -15.70
N PHE A 33 24.30 -9.32 -15.83
CA PHE A 33 23.59 -9.11 -17.09
C PHE A 33 23.72 -7.66 -17.58
N LEU A 34 23.57 -6.67 -16.70
CA LEU A 34 23.73 -5.24 -17.05
C LEU A 34 25.17 -4.89 -17.43
N GLN A 35 26.18 -5.45 -16.77
CA GLN A 35 27.57 -5.23 -17.17
C GLN A 35 27.85 -5.74 -18.59
N SER A 36 27.19 -6.83 -19.01
CA SER A 36 27.31 -7.39 -20.36
C SER A 36 26.50 -6.62 -21.42
N SER A 37 25.47 -5.88 -21.01
CA SER A 37 24.55 -5.20 -21.91
C SER A 37 24.68 -3.69 -21.72
N VAL A 38 25.29 -3.02 -22.70
CA VAL A 38 25.57 -1.57 -22.73
C VAL A 38 24.28 -0.74 -22.57
N CYS A 39 23.81 -0.57 -21.33
CA CYS A 39 22.64 0.23 -21.01
C CYS A 39 23.03 1.25 -19.95
N GLN A 40 22.93 2.53 -20.32
CA GLN A 40 23.34 3.66 -19.50
C GLN A 40 22.24 4.15 -18.55
N ASP A 41 21.02 3.62 -18.65
CA ASP A 41 19.89 4.07 -17.85
C ASP A 41 19.82 3.31 -16.52
N THR A 42 20.36 3.94 -15.46
CA THR A 42 20.27 3.48 -14.07
C THR A 42 18.99 3.90 -13.36
N SER A 43 18.09 4.62 -14.04
CA SER A 43 16.80 5.01 -13.48
C SER A 43 15.90 3.79 -13.29
N ALA A 44 15.20 3.69 -12.15
CA ALA A 44 14.25 2.61 -11.88
C ALA A 44 13.23 2.43 -13.02
N LEU A 45 12.73 3.53 -13.59
CA LEU A 45 11.79 3.49 -14.71
C LEU A 45 12.45 3.02 -16.01
N GLY A 46 13.72 3.36 -16.23
CA GLY A 46 14.53 2.86 -17.35
C GLY A 46 14.75 1.36 -17.26
N ILE A 47 15.16 0.87 -16.08
CA ILE A 47 15.35 -0.55 -15.79
C ILE A 47 14.03 -1.31 -15.98
N THR A 48 12.92 -0.77 -15.49
CA THR A 48 11.60 -1.41 -15.64
C THR A 48 11.19 -1.51 -17.12
N LYS A 49 11.43 -0.45 -17.91
CA LYS A 49 11.20 -0.47 -19.37
C LYS A 49 12.10 -1.48 -20.09
N LEU A 50 13.36 -1.63 -19.64
CA LEU A 50 14.28 -2.62 -20.18
C LEU A 50 13.75 -4.03 -19.94
N LEU A 51 13.34 -4.34 -18.70
CA LEU A 51 12.77 -5.64 -18.34
C LEU A 51 11.58 -5.99 -19.23
N HIS A 52 10.69 -5.03 -19.48
CA HIS A 52 9.57 -5.19 -20.42
C HIS A 52 10.02 -5.42 -21.85
N LYS A 53 10.90 -4.57 -22.39
CA LYS A 53 11.38 -4.65 -23.77
C LYS A 53 12.09 -5.96 -24.10
N ARG A 54 12.81 -6.52 -23.11
CA ARG A 54 13.58 -7.77 -23.25
C ARG A 54 12.83 -9.01 -22.74
N GLN A 55 11.57 -8.87 -22.31
CA GLN A 55 10.76 -9.94 -21.73
C GLN A 55 11.42 -10.64 -20.52
N LEU A 56 12.20 -9.90 -19.73
CA LEU A 56 12.96 -10.42 -18.59
C LEU A 56 12.16 -10.44 -17.29
N ILE A 57 10.89 -10.01 -17.31
CA ILE A 57 10.02 -9.95 -16.12
C ILE A 57 9.87 -11.33 -15.48
N ASN A 58 9.71 -12.37 -16.29
CA ASN A 58 9.57 -13.75 -15.79
C ASN A 58 10.90 -14.34 -15.32
N MET A 59 12.03 -13.78 -15.78
CA MET A 59 13.38 -14.22 -15.38
C MET A 59 13.81 -13.57 -14.07
N PHE A 60 13.37 -12.32 -13.83
CA PHE A 60 13.68 -11.56 -12.62
C PHE A 60 12.38 -11.04 -11.95
N PRO A 61 11.54 -11.95 -11.42
CA PRO A 61 10.26 -11.59 -10.85
C PRO A 61 10.38 -10.77 -9.56
N ASN A 62 11.35 -11.07 -8.68
CA ASN A 62 11.53 -10.33 -7.43
C ASN A 62 12.05 -8.92 -7.70
N LEU A 63 12.96 -8.76 -8.66
CA LEU A 63 13.44 -7.45 -9.10
C LEU A 63 12.31 -6.60 -9.68
N TYR A 64 11.47 -7.19 -10.53
CA TYR A 64 10.32 -6.49 -11.08
C TYR A 64 9.34 -6.04 -9.99
N THR A 65 9.05 -6.91 -9.02
CA THR A 65 8.20 -6.61 -7.86
C THR A 65 8.79 -5.46 -7.02
N ALA A 66 10.09 -5.52 -6.70
CA ALA A 66 10.78 -4.45 -5.96
C ALA A 66 10.75 -3.10 -6.70
N LEU A 67 10.98 -3.10 -8.02
CA LEU A 67 10.89 -1.89 -8.85
C LEU A 67 9.47 -1.33 -8.89
N ARG A 68 8.46 -2.18 -8.98
CA ARG A 68 7.05 -1.75 -8.92
C ARG A 68 6.71 -1.11 -7.59
N MET A 69 7.14 -1.69 -6.47
CA MET A 69 6.96 -1.09 -5.15
C MET A 69 7.61 0.29 -5.10
N TYR A 70 8.88 0.38 -5.48
CA TYR A 70 9.63 1.62 -5.48
C TYR A 70 8.93 2.72 -6.29
N LEU A 71 8.43 2.40 -7.48
CA LEU A 71 7.71 3.36 -8.32
C LEU A 71 6.30 3.71 -7.79
N SER A 72 5.70 2.84 -6.98
CA SER A 72 4.35 3.06 -6.42
C SER A 72 4.36 3.83 -5.10
N ILE A 73 5.47 3.78 -4.33
CA ILE A 73 5.59 4.49 -3.04
C ILE A 73 5.32 6.00 -3.18
N PRO A 74 5.90 6.74 -4.15
CA PRO A 74 5.60 8.16 -4.30
C PRO A 74 4.12 8.43 -4.55
N VAL A 75 3.46 7.59 -5.37
CA VAL A 75 2.04 7.72 -5.68
C VAL A 75 1.18 7.47 -4.44
N ALA A 76 1.45 6.39 -3.70
CA ALA A 76 0.75 6.07 -2.46
C ALA A 76 0.93 7.17 -1.40
N ASN A 77 2.14 7.70 -1.25
CA ASN A 77 2.43 8.82 -0.35
C ASN A 77 1.62 10.06 -0.75
N CYS A 78 1.63 10.46 -2.03
CA CYS A 78 0.86 11.60 -2.50
C CYS A 78 -0.66 11.43 -2.34
N GLU A 79 -1.20 10.24 -2.59
CA GLU A 79 -2.63 9.97 -2.40
C GLU A 79 -3.03 10.00 -0.92
N SER A 80 -2.19 9.46 -0.04
CA SER A 80 -2.41 9.52 1.41
C SER A 80 -2.35 10.97 1.91
N GLU A 81 -1.34 11.75 1.52
CA GLU A 81 -1.22 13.19 1.86
C GLU A 81 -2.44 13.97 1.36
N ARG A 82 -2.88 13.73 0.12
CA ARG A 82 -4.09 14.35 -0.44
C ARG A 82 -5.33 14.00 0.38
N SER A 83 -5.47 12.75 0.79
CA SER A 83 -6.61 12.25 1.57
C SER A 83 -6.62 12.85 2.98
N PHE A 84 -5.47 12.89 3.66
CA PHE A 84 -5.32 13.54 4.97
C PHE A 84 -5.54 15.05 4.90
N SER A 85 -5.09 15.70 3.83
CA SER A 85 -5.33 17.13 3.61
C SER A 85 -6.83 17.43 3.48
N LYS A 86 -7.56 16.61 2.71
CA LYS A 86 -9.03 16.70 2.62
C LYS A 86 -9.69 16.48 3.99
N LEU A 87 -9.26 15.47 4.74
CA LEU A 87 -9.78 15.18 6.08
C LEU A 87 -9.55 16.35 7.04
N SER A 88 -8.36 16.95 7.01
CA SER A 88 -8.00 18.12 7.81
C SER A 88 -8.87 19.34 7.45
N LEU A 89 -9.17 19.55 6.16
CA LEU A 89 -10.10 20.58 5.71
C LEU A 89 -11.53 20.35 6.24
N ILE A 90 -12.03 19.12 6.19
CA ILE A 90 -13.34 18.74 6.73
C ILE A 90 -13.40 18.97 8.24
N LYS A 91 -12.38 18.52 8.97
CA LYS A 91 -12.23 18.72 10.43
C LYS A 91 -12.24 20.20 10.80
N LYS A 92 -11.52 21.03 10.06
CA LYS A 92 -11.49 22.48 10.28
C LYS A 92 -12.85 23.14 10.00
N ARG A 93 -13.53 22.75 8.91
CA ARG A 93 -14.88 23.27 8.58
C ARG A 93 -15.92 22.89 9.62
N LEU A 94 -15.81 21.70 10.22
CA LEU A 94 -16.77 21.16 11.19
C LEU A 94 -16.35 21.39 12.66
N CYS A 95 -15.28 22.14 12.94
CA CYS A 95 -14.75 22.42 14.29
C CYS A 95 -14.60 21.15 15.17
N SER A 96 -13.94 20.13 14.61
CA SER A 96 -14.30 18.74 14.87
C SER A 96 -13.54 18.00 15.99
N ASN A 97 -13.10 18.65 17.08
CA ASN A 97 -12.59 17.90 18.25
C ASN A 97 -13.62 16.89 18.81
N ARG A 98 -14.92 17.08 18.52
CA ARG A 98 -16.04 16.23 18.96
C ARG A 98 -16.51 15.18 17.92
N LEU A 99 -15.88 15.14 16.73
CA LEU A 99 -16.30 14.29 15.59
C LEU A 99 -15.22 13.29 15.16
N ASP A 100 -14.03 13.30 15.76
CA ASP A 100 -12.92 12.42 15.37
C ASP A 100 -13.32 10.93 15.44
N ASP A 101 -13.99 10.48 16.51
CA ASP A 101 -14.44 9.09 16.63
C ASP A 101 -15.48 8.71 15.56
N LYS A 102 -16.37 9.66 15.20
CA LYS A 102 -17.38 9.46 14.15
C LYS A 102 -16.77 9.44 12.75
N LEU A 103 -15.77 10.28 12.52
CA LEU A 103 -15.04 10.30 11.25
C LEU A 103 -14.16 9.07 11.10
N ASN A 104 -13.53 8.59 12.18
CA ASN A 104 -12.73 7.38 12.17
C ASN A 104 -13.61 6.14 11.92
N SER A 105 -14.75 6.03 12.59
CA SER A 105 -15.72 4.96 12.31
C SER A 105 -16.26 5.03 10.88
N LEU A 106 -16.58 6.22 10.36
CA LEU A 106 -17.00 6.38 8.97
C LEU A 106 -15.90 6.02 7.97
N ALA A 107 -14.64 6.35 8.27
CA ALA A 107 -13.49 5.98 7.46
C ALA A 107 -13.32 4.45 7.40
N ILE A 108 -13.40 3.78 8.56
CA ILE A 108 -13.37 2.31 8.63
C ILE A 108 -14.53 1.71 7.82
N MET A 109 -15.75 2.23 7.97
CA MET A 109 -16.90 1.77 7.18
C MET A 109 -16.73 2.01 5.67
N SER A 110 -15.99 3.04 5.27
CA SER A 110 -15.73 3.35 3.86
C SER A 110 -14.64 2.46 3.28
N ILE A 111 -13.62 2.10 4.07
CA ILE A 111 -12.57 1.15 3.68
C ILE A 111 -13.18 -0.25 3.54
N GLU A 112 -13.95 -0.67 4.54
CA GLU A 112 -14.63 -1.97 4.57
C GLU A 112 -16.03 -1.91 3.93
N SER A 113 -16.20 -1.05 2.92
CA SER A 113 -17.54 -0.76 2.38
C SER A 113 -18.26 -1.99 1.81
N ASP A 114 -17.50 -2.99 1.35
CA ASP A 114 -18.06 -4.24 0.85
C ASP A 114 -18.62 -5.11 1.99
N LEU A 115 -17.91 -5.23 3.11
CA LEU A 115 -18.43 -5.87 4.32
C LEU A 115 -19.63 -5.11 4.90
N VAL A 116 -19.59 -3.78 4.85
CA VAL A 116 -20.70 -2.93 5.32
C VAL A 116 -21.95 -3.07 4.45
N ARG A 117 -21.79 -3.35 3.15
CA ARG A 117 -22.93 -3.62 2.24
C ARG A 117 -23.58 -4.97 2.50
N GLU A 118 -22.82 -5.95 2.99
CA GLU A 118 -23.35 -7.26 3.40
C GLU A 118 -24.14 -7.18 4.73
N LEU A 119 -23.83 -6.21 5.58
CA LEU A 119 -24.62 -5.91 6.77
C LEU A 119 -25.98 -5.33 6.36
N SER A 120 -27.07 -6.00 6.75
CA SER A 120 -28.42 -5.47 6.49
C SER A 120 -28.69 -4.25 7.40
N PHE A 121 -28.73 -3.07 6.78
CA PHE A 121 -29.01 -1.82 7.50
C PHE A 121 -30.39 -1.82 8.15
N GLU A 122 -31.37 -2.53 7.57
CA GLU A 122 -32.70 -2.67 8.17
C GLU A 122 -32.67 -3.40 9.52
N GLN A 123 -31.97 -4.53 9.58
CA GLN A 123 -31.87 -5.31 10.81
C GLN A 123 -31.09 -4.56 11.89
N THR A 124 -30.00 -3.90 11.48
CA THR A 124 -29.20 -3.03 12.36
C THR A 124 -30.03 -1.87 12.90
N THR A 125 -30.88 -1.26 12.07
CA THR A 125 -31.77 -0.16 12.48
C THR A 125 -32.83 -0.64 13.47
N TRP A 126 -33.40 -1.83 13.22
CA TRP A 126 -34.38 -2.44 14.13
C TRP A 126 -33.76 -2.78 15.48
N ASP A 127 -32.56 -3.38 15.49
CA ASP A 127 -31.84 -3.72 16.71
C ASP A 127 -31.49 -2.47 17.53
N PHE A 128 -31.06 -1.40 16.85
CA PHE A 128 -30.80 -0.12 17.48
C PHE A 128 -32.07 0.52 18.06
N ALA A 129 -33.19 0.48 17.34
CA ALA A 129 -34.48 0.96 17.80
C ALA A 129 -34.96 0.19 19.04
N LYS A 130 -34.86 -1.15 19.03
CA LYS A 130 -35.22 -2.00 20.18
C LYS A 130 -34.31 -1.78 21.39
N ALA A 131 -33.01 -1.54 21.18
CA ALA A 131 -32.08 -1.22 22.26
C ALA A 131 -32.39 0.16 22.87
N LYS A 132 -32.75 1.15 22.04
CA LYS A 132 -33.11 2.49 22.51
C LYS A 132 -34.46 2.53 23.24
N ALA A 133 -35.46 1.80 22.76
CA ALA A 133 -36.76 1.68 23.43
C ALA A 133 -36.64 1.04 24.83
N ARG A 134 -35.75 0.05 24.99
CA ARG A 134 -35.48 -0.57 26.30
C ARG A 134 -34.88 0.40 27.32
N LYS A 135 -34.12 1.40 26.89
CA LYS A 135 -33.56 2.46 27.77
C LYS A 135 -34.57 3.52 28.20
N MET A 136 -35.73 3.62 27.56
CA MET A 136 -36.78 4.59 27.93
C MET A 136 -37.83 4.02 28.87
N LEU A 137 -37.85 2.70 29.06
CA LEU A 137 -38.77 1.99 29.96
C LEU A 137 -38.13 1.60 31.31
N SER A 138 -36.86 1.94 31.52
CA SER A 138 -36.15 1.84 32.81
C SER A 138 -35.89 3.22 33.39
#